data_AF-A0A8H4WCB1-F1
#
_entry.id   AF-A0A8H4WCB1-F1
#
_cell.length_a   1.000
_cell.length_b   1.000
_cell.length_c   1.000
_cell.angle_alpha   90.00
_cell.angle_beta   90.00
_cell.angle_gamma   90.00
#
_symmetry.space_group_name_H-M   'P 1'
#
loop_
_entity.id
_entity.type
_entity.pdbx_description
1 polymer ?
#
loop_
_entity_poly.entity_id
_entity_poly.type
_entity_poly.pdbx_seq_one_letter_code
_entity_poly.pdbx_strand_id
1 'polypeptide(L)'
;MFRRSQATFKTRNVFLPTELILNIADHLKHHKDIRALLSAFPHWYPMIPESYWRSRFIEDNHLESNHFPAADALDWQHVYLHSDRLPRPSFGWRNRQHILSQLEAVKDRFLQRLKQKGIQE
;
A
#
# COMPACT_ATOMS: atom_id res chain seq x y z
N MET A 1 32.95 31.21 5.48
CA MET A 1 32.49 29.79 5.46
C MET A 1 31.18 29.69 6.21
N PHE A 2 30.05 29.55 5.52
CA PHE A 2 28.76 29.34 6.17
C PHE A 2 28.61 27.86 6.54
N ARG A 3 28.70 27.54 7.83
CA ARG A 3 28.25 26.23 8.34
C ARG A 3 26.73 26.18 8.14
N ARG A 4 26.27 25.48 7.10
CA ARG A 4 24.88 25.02 7.04
C ARG A 4 24.68 24.10 8.24
N SER A 5 23.98 24.57 9.25
CA SER A 5 23.42 23.70 10.29
C SER A 5 22.46 22.76 9.58
N GLN A 6 22.88 21.51 9.38
CA GLN A 6 22.02 20.46 8.86
C GLN A 6 21.05 20.11 10.00
N ALA A 7 19.95 20.87 10.08
CA ALA A 7 18.88 20.58 11.01
C ALA A 7 18.39 19.17 10.70
N THR A 8 18.56 18.26 11.66
CA THR A 8 18.06 16.89 11.51
C THR A 8 16.55 16.95 11.41
N PHE A 9 16.00 16.44 10.31
CA PHE A 9 14.56 16.38 10.10
C PHE A 9 13.95 15.50 11.20
N LYS A 10 13.20 16.12 12.11
CA LYS A 10 12.51 15.42 13.19
C LYS A 10 11.13 15.01 12.70
N THR A 11 10.99 13.76 12.26
CA THR A 11 9.71 13.21 11.77
C THR A 11 8.59 13.33 12.79
N ARG A 12 8.91 13.26 14.09
CA ARG A 12 7.98 13.46 15.22
C ARG A 12 7.24 14.81 15.22
N ASN A 13 7.73 15.80 14.49
CA ASN A 13 7.12 17.13 14.41
C ASN A 13 6.20 17.28 13.18
N VAL A 14 6.06 16.25 12.36
CA VAL A 14 5.26 16.31 11.12
C VAL A 14 3.86 15.80 11.41
N PHE A 15 2.96 16.72 11.71
CA PHE A 15 1.54 16.43 11.88
C PHE A 15 0.81 16.84 10.60
N LEU A 16 0.18 15.87 9.94
CA LEU A 16 -0.66 16.10 8.79
C LEU A 16 -2.10 15.70 9.15
N PRO A 17 -3.11 16.36 8.56
CA PRO A 17 -4.48 15.84 8.56
C PRO A 17 -4.51 14.41 8.05
N THR A 18 -5.41 13.59 8.62
CA THR A 18 -5.54 12.17 8.26
C THR A 18 -5.73 12.00 6.76
N GLU A 19 -6.51 12.86 6.11
CA GLU A 19 -6.80 12.81 4.67
C GLU A 19 -5.52 12.91 3.83
N LEU A 20 -4.54 13.73 4.27
CA LEU A 20 -3.25 13.83 3.57
C LEU A 20 -2.38 12.60 3.81
N ILE A 21 -2.44 12.01 5.00
CA ILE A 21 -1.74 10.74 5.30
C ILE A 21 -2.28 9.63 4.41
N LEU A 22 -3.62 9.53 4.27
CA LEU A 22 -4.27 8.54 3.40
C LEU A 22 -3.90 8.77 1.94
N ASN A 23 -3.95 10.02 1.46
CA ASN A 23 -3.52 10.35 0.10
C ASN A 23 -2.08 9.94 -0.16
N ILE A 24 -1.14 10.24 0.75
CA ILE A 24 0.26 9.81 0.62
C ILE A 24 0.32 8.28 0.57
N ALA A 25 -0.38 7.62 1.49
CA ALA A 25 -0.40 6.18 1.57
C ALA A 25 -0.94 5.56 0.28
N ASP A 26 -2.00 6.09 -0.35
CA ASP A 26 -2.60 5.57 -1.59
C ASP A 26 -1.63 5.58 -2.78
N HIS A 27 -0.65 6.48 -2.78
CA HIS A 27 0.37 6.52 -3.82
C HIS A 27 1.45 5.43 -3.64
N LEU A 28 1.50 4.77 -2.48
CA LEU A 28 2.45 3.71 -2.18
C LEU A 28 1.93 2.36 -2.65
N LYS A 29 2.40 1.88 -3.80
CA LYS A 29 1.91 0.63 -4.41
C LYS A 29 2.32 -0.64 -3.66
N HIS A 30 3.40 -0.59 -2.87
CA HIS A 30 3.92 -1.78 -2.20
C HIS A 30 3.74 -1.70 -0.69
N HIS A 31 3.27 -2.79 -0.10
CA HIS A 31 3.20 -3.04 1.34
C HIS A 31 4.48 -2.64 2.13
N LYS A 32 5.66 -2.85 1.53
CA LYS A 32 6.97 -2.48 2.10
C LYS A 32 7.14 -0.99 2.23
N ASP A 33 6.63 -0.23 1.26
CA ASP A 33 6.75 1.23 1.24
C ASP A 33 5.88 1.84 2.33
N ILE A 34 4.67 1.30 2.54
CA ILE A 34 3.80 1.70 3.65
C ILE A 34 4.44 1.38 5.00
N ARG A 35 5.04 0.19 5.13
CA ARG A 35 5.76 -0.17 6.36
C ARG A 35 6.95 0.77 6.62
N ALA A 36 7.67 1.15 5.56
CA ALA A 36 8.76 2.12 5.65
C ALA A 36 8.26 3.53 6.04
N LEU A 37 7.15 3.98 5.46
CA LEU A 37 6.49 5.24 5.81
C LEU A 37 6.12 5.27 7.29
N LEU A 38 5.43 4.24 7.78
CA LEU A 38 5.01 4.16 9.18
C LEU A 38 6.19 3.98 10.15
N SER A 39 7.29 3.38 9.69
CA SER A 39 8.53 3.34 10.48
C SER A 39 9.18 4.71 10.60
N ALA A 40 9.11 5.54 9.55
CA ALA A 40 9.62 6.91 9.57
C ALA A 40 8.73 7.86 10.38
N PHE A 41 7.40 7.68 10.31
CA PHE A 41 6.38 8.49 10.97
C PHE A 41 5.49 7.62 11.88
N PRO A 42 6.00 7.11 13.01
CA PRO A 42 5.28 6.16 13.86
C PRO A 42 4.00 6.73 14.49
N HIS A 43 3.92 8.06 14.68
CA HIS A 43 2.73 8.73 15.21
C HIS A 43 1.58 8.82 14.21
N TRP A 44 1.81 8.51 12.93
CA TRP A 44 0.73 8.39 11.95
C TRP A 44 -0.04 7.08 12.07
N TYR A 45 0.57 6.07 12.71
CA TYR A 45 -0.01 4.74 12.89
C TYR A 45 -1.44 4.76 13.47
N PRO A 46 -1.71 5.44 14.60
CA PRO A 46 -3.07 5.51 15.17
C PRO A 46 -4.02 6.47 14.43
N MET A 47 -3.53 7.26 13.45
CA MET A 47 -4.36 8.23 12.74
C MET A 47 -5.12 7.62 11.56
N ILE A 48 -4.73 6.41 11.14
CA ILE A 48 -5.29 5.73 9.97
C ILE A 48 -6.42 4.80 10.44
N PRO A 49 -7.66 4.95 9.96
CA PRO A 49 -8.79 4.17 10.42
C PRO A 49 -8.75 2.72 9.93
N GLU A 50 -9.32 1.78 10.71
CA GLU A 50 -9.39 0.35 10.34
C GLU A 50 -10.11 0.10 9.01
N SER A 51 -11.09 0.93 8.66
CA SER A 51 -11.78 0.85 7.37
C SER A 51 -10.83 1.03 6.19
N TYR A 52 -9.81 1.89 6.34
CA TYR A 52 -8.79 2.08 5.31
C TYR A 52 -7.93 0.84 5.14
N TRP A 53 -7.44 0.28 6.25
CA TRP A 53 -6.63 -0.94 6.23
C TRP A 53 -7.38 -2.12 5.63
N ARG A 54 -8.68 -2.26 5.96
CA ARG A 54 -9.56 -3.26 5.37
C ARG A 54 -9.69 -3.10 3.87
N SER A 55 -10.08 -1.92 3.39
CA SER A 55 -10.27 -1.66 1.96
C SER A 55 -8.97 -1.94 1.20
N ARG A 56 -7.86 -1.43 1.72
CA ARG A 56 -6.54 -1.63 1.12
C ARG A 56 -6.11 -3.09 1.09
N PHE A 57 -6.35 -3.85 2.16
CA PHE A 57 -6.07 -5.29 2.18
C PHE A 57 -6.85 -6.04 1.09
N ILE A 58 -8.13 -5.73 0.92
CA ILE A 58 -8.99 -6.34 -0.08
C ILE A 58 -8.52 -5.97 -1.49
N GLU A 59 -8.27 -4.68 -1.74
CA GLU A 59 -7.84 -4.16 -3.04
C GLU A 59 -6.47 -4.69 -3.46
N ASP A 60 -5.45 -4.60 -2.61
CA ASP A 60 -4.08 -5.06 -2.92
C ASP A 60 -4.01 -6.57 -3.16
N ASN A 61 -4.96 -7.33 -2.62
CA ASN A 61 -5.07 -8.77 -2.83
C ASN A 61 -6.18 -9.15 -3.79
N HIS A 62 -6.83 -8.21 -4.48
CA HIS A 62 -7.93 -8.44 -5.43
C HIS A 62 -9.02 -9.37 -4.88
N LEU A 63 -9.45 -9.17 -3.64
CA LEU A 63 -10.41 -10.04 -2.94
C LEU A 63 -11.84 -9.50 -3.10
N GLU A 64 -12.83 -10.38 -2.92
CA GLU A 64 -14.23 -9.97 -2.89
C GLU A 64 -14.62 -9.47 -1.50
N SER A 65 -15.07 -8.22 -1.40
CA SER A 65 -15.30 -7.54 -0.12
C SER A 65 -16.40 -8.15 0.76
N ASN A 66 -17.36 -8.86 0.15
CA ASN A 66 -18.53 -9.44 0.83
C ASN A 66 -18.18 -10.61 1.76
N HIS A 67 -17.01 -11.22 1.58
CA HIS A 67 -16.57 -12.39 2.34
C HIS A 67 -15.70 -12.04 3.56
N PHE A 68 -15.41 -10.76 3.78
CA PHE A 68 -14.51 -10.32 4.84
C PHE A 68 -15.26 -9.64 5.99
N PRO A 69 -14.82 -9.85 7.25
CA PRO A 69 -15.41 -9.21 8.43
C PRO A 69 -15.54 -7.69 8.28
N ALA A 70 -16.41 -7.06 9.07
CA ALA A 70 -16.57 -5.61 9.06
C ALA A 70 -15.27 -4.88 9.54
N ALA A 71 -15.20 -3.58 9.30
CA ALA A 71 -14.02 -2.75 9.62
C ALA A 71 -13.71 -2.71 11.12
N ASP A 72 -14.71 -2.89 11.98
CA ASP A 72 -14.61 -2.90 13.44
C ASP A 72 -14.44 -4.32 14.03
N ALA A 73 -14.52 -5.36 13.20
CA ALA A 73 -14.49 -6.75 13.65
C ALA A 73 -13.06 -7.30 13.85
N LEU A 74 -12.05 -6.66 13.29
CA LEU A 74 -10.65 -7.07 13.33
C LEU A 74 -9.73 -5.86 13.46
N ASP A 75 -8.52 -6.11 13.97
CA ASP A 75 -7.37 -5.22 13.81
C ASP A 75 -6.85 -5.38 12.36
N TRP A 76 -7.48 -4.66 11.44
CA TRP A 76 -7.16 -4.69 10.01
C TRP A 76 -5.78 -4.13 9.74
N GLN A 77 -5.34 -3.18 10.56
CA GLN A 77 -3.98 -2.66 10.52
C GLN A 77 -2.94 -3.79 10.71
N HIS A 78 -3.11 -4.60 11.75
CA HIS A 78 -2.25 -5.75 12.01
C HIS A 78 -2.34 -6.78 10.88
N VAL A 79 -3.56 -7.10 10.43
CA VAL A 79 -3.79 -8.04 9.32
C VAL A 79 -3.04 -7.60 8.06
N TYR A 80 -3.16 -6.33 7.67
CA TYR A 80 -2.52 -5.79 6.49
C TYR A 80 -0.99 -5.80 6.62
N LEU A 81 -0.46 -5.27 7.73
CA LEU A 81 0.98 -5.14 7.94
C LEU A 81 1.69 -6.48 8.13
N HIS A 82 1.00 -7.53 8.56
CA HIS A 82 1.53 -8.87 8.72
C HIS A 82 1.08 -9.85 7.63
N SER A 83 0.42 -9.35 6.59
CA SER A 83 -0.09 -10.16 5.48
C SER A 83 0.99 -11.02 4.81
N ASP A 84 2.25 -10.56 4.74
CA ASP A 84 3.41 -11.32 4.23
C ASP A 84 3.71 -12.62 4.99
N ARG A 85 3.24 -12.71 6.23
CA ARG A 85 3.44 -13.87 7.11
C ARG A 85 2.30 -14.89 6.98
N LEU A 86 1.10 -14.44 6.57
CA LEU A 86 -0.04 -15.31 6.27
C LEU A 86 0.28 -16.40 5.21
N PRO A 87 1.08 -16.18 4.15
CA PRO A 87 1.31 -17.19 3.13
C PRO A 87 2.38 -18.24 3.48
N ARG A 88 2.95 -18.27 4.69
CA ARG A 88 3.91 -19.33 5.05
C ARG A 88 3.30 -20.76 5.03
N PRO A 89 1.99 -20.97 5.23
CA PRO A 89 1.36 -22.28 4.99
C PRO A 89 0.60 -22.39 3.65
N SER A 90 0.13 -21.29 3.05
CA SER A 90 -0.81 -21.34 1.90
C SER A 90 -0.13 -21.09 0.54
N PHE A 91 0.34 -22.16 -0.11
CA PHE A 91 0.93 -22.12 -1.47
C PHE A 91 0.01 -21.46 -2.51
N GLY A 92 -1.32 -21.60 -2.36
CA GLY A 92 -2.30 -21.03 -3.29
C GLY A 92 -2.29 -19.50 -3.38
N TRP A 93 -2.08 -18.81 -2.25
CA TRP A 93 -2.09 -17.35 -2.22
C TRP A 93 -0.87 -16.74 -2.93
N ARG A 94 0.32 -17.32 -2.72
CA ARG A 94 1.54 -16.88 -3.40
C ARG A 94 1.45 -17.10 -4.91
N ASN A 95 0.94 -18.26 -5.32
CA ASN A 95 0.74 -18.56 -6.73
C ASN A 95 -0.24 -17.57 -7.37
N ARG A 96 -1.33 -17.25 -6.67
CA ARG A 96 -2.31 -16.26 -7.11
C ARG A 96 -1.70 -14.86 -7.24
N GLN A 97 -0.95 -14.38 -6.24
CA GLN A 97 -0.24 -13.10 -6.34
C GLN A 97 0.74 -13.07 -7.51
N HIS A 98 1.49 -14.16 -7.72
CA HIS A 98 2.39 -14.28 -8.87
C HIS A 98 1.64 -14.17 -10.20
N ILE A 99 0.57 -14.96 -10.39
CA ILE A 99 -0.26 -14.92 -11.60
C ILE A 99 -0.82 -13.52 -11.84
N LEU A 100 -1.39 -12.88 -10.81
CA LEU A 100 -1.95 -11.53 -10.92
C LEU A 100 -0.90 -10.50 -11.33
N SER A 101 0.29 -10.52 -10.71
CA SER A 101 1.39 -9.62 -11.10
C SER A 101 1.84 -9.82 -12.55
N GLN A 102 1.84 -11.05 -13.06
CA GLN A 102 2.17 -11.34 -14.46
C GLN A 102 1.08 -10.79 -15.40
N LEU A 103 -0.19 -10.97 -15.04
CA LEU A 103 -1.32 -10.46 -15.81
C LEU A 103 -1.32 -8.93 -15.89
N GLU A 104 -1.09 -8.24 -14.77
CA GLU A 104 -0.98 -6.77 -14.74
C GLU A 104 0.18 -6.29 -15.63
N ALA A 105 1.35 -6.93 -15.55
CA ALA A 105 2.50 -6.58 -16.38
C ALA A 105 2.28 -6.84 -17.87
N VAL A 106 1.48 -7.85 -18.24
CA VAL A 106 1.10 -8.10 -19.63
C VAL A 106 0.10 -7.05 -20.11
N LYS A 107 -0.91 -6.73 -19.31
CA LYS A 107 -1.90 -5.69 -19.59
C LYS A 107 -1.23 -4.32 -19.80
N ASP A 108 -0.31 -3.92 -18.92
CA ASP A 108 0.42 -2.66 -19.04
C ASP A 108 1.22 -2.59 -20.35
N ARG A 109 1.94 -3.67 -20.69
CA ARG A 109 2.69 -3.76 -21.96
C ARG A 109 1.77 -3.70 -23.18
N PHE A 110 0.61 -4.34 -23.11
CA PHE A 110 -0.40 -4.29 -24.17
C PHE A 110 -0.94 -2.86 -24.37
N LEU A 111 -1.32 -2.19 -23.28
CA LEU A 111 -1.81 -0.80 -23.31
C LEU A 111 -0.74 0.19 -23.80
N GLN A 112 0.53 0.01 -23.42
CA GLN A 112 1.64 0.80 -23.95
C GLN A 112 1.79 0.65 -25.47
N ARG A 113 1.71 -0.58 -25.99
CA ARG A 113 1.79 -0.85 -27.43
C ARG A 113 0.60 -0.26 -28.20
N LEU A 114 -0.61 -0.30 -27.64
CA LEU A 114 -1.77 0.35 -28.24
C LEU A 114 -1.60 1.87 -28.32
N LYS A 115 -1.13 2.52 -27.25
CA LYS A 115 -0.85 3.95 -27.26
C LYS A 115 0.20 4.33 -28.30
N GLN A 116 1.26 3.52 -28.45
CA GLN A 116 2.30 3.76 -29.47
C GLN A 116 1.76 3.65 -30.90
N LYS A 117 0.82 2.73 -31.17
CA LYS A 117 0.18 2.59 -32.48
C LYS A 117 -0.80 3.72 -32.79
N GLY A 118 -1.57 4.19 -31.82
CA GLY A 118 -2.52 5.29 -32.01
C GLY A 118 -1.92 6.69 -32.09
N ILE A 119 -0.62 6.85 -31.84
CA ILE A 119 0.13 8.12 -32.00
C ILE A 119 0.80 8.19 -33.39
N GLN A 120 0.80 7.08 -34.15
CA GLN A 120 1.42 6.98 -35.48
C GLN A 120 0.41 7.17 -36.63
N GLU A 121 -0.88 7.36 -36.33
CA GLU A 121 -1.92 7.83 -37.26
C GLU A 121 -2.18 9.33 -37.01
#